data_AF-A0A8J3MWG2-F1
#
_entry.id   AF-A0A8J3MWG2-F1
#
_cell.length_a   1.000
_cell.length_b   1.000
_cell.length_c   1.000
_cell.angle_alpha   90.00
_cell.angle_beta   90.00
_cell.angle_gamma   90.00
#
_symmetry.space_group_name_H-M   'P 1'
#
loop_
_entity.id
_entity.type
_entity.pdbx_description
1 polymer ?
#
loop_
_entity_poly.entity_id
_entity_poly.type
_entity_poly.pdbx_seq_one_letter_code
_entity_poly.pdbx_strand_id
1 'polypeptide(L)'
;MLNLMLIHEGYPPALVLKEWRARYIHALQEGNTGNYDPLINLIDQAVEASLDLYLEACATIPATEEEDTFPLPQLAREFGYEPEVLSWAARYGRLEARKQDRHWFATRAAVAKYQHSRHVFGTLCCR
;
A
#
# COMPACT_ATOMS: atom_id res chain seq x y z
N MET A 1 -25.06 13.51 10.30
CA MET A 1 -24.21 14.59 9.75
C MET A 1 -22.72 14.43 10.08
N LEU A 2 -22.21 13.22 10.38
CA LEU A 2 -20.78 13.04 10.67
C LEU A 2 -19.90 13.19 9.43
N ASN A 3 -20.24 12.48 8.34
CA ASN A 3 -19.38 12.43 7.16
C ASN A 3 -19.20 13.79 6.49
N LEU A 4 -20.23 14.65 6.52
CA LEU A 4 -20.12 16.01 5.98
C LEU A 4 -19.13 16.87 6.79
N MET A 5 -19.13 16.71 8.12
CA MET A 5 -18.17 17.41 9.00
C MET A 5 -16.76 16.92 8.74
N LEU A 6 -16.56 15.59 8.63
CA LEU A 6 -15.25 15.01 8.32
C LEU A 6 -14.69 15.56 7.00
N ILE A 7 -15.51 15.56 5.94
CA ILE A 7 -15.10 16.06 4.62
C ILE A 7 -14.78 17.56 4.66
N HIS A 8 -15.57 18.36 5.39
CA HIS A 8 -15.31 19.79 5.57
C HIS A 8 -13.94 20.04 6.23
N GLU A 9 -13.58 19.23 7.23
CA GLU A 9 -12.30 19.31 7.95
C GLU A 9 -11.15 18.60 7.21
N GLY A 10 -11.38 18.02 6.03
CA GLY A 10 -10.36 17.34 5.23
C GLY A 10 -10.07 15.89 5.62
N TYR A 11 -10.90 15.28 6.47
CA TYR A 11 -10.82 13.86 6.80
C TYR A 11 -11.66 13.01 5.85
N PRO A 12 -11.25 11.75 5.57
CA PRO A 12 -12.07 10.84 4.78
C PRO A 12 -13.36 10.48 5.52
N PRO A 13 -14.43 10.11 4.80
CA PRO A 13 -15.68 9.71 5.42
C PRO A 13 -15.49 8.47 6.31
N ALA A 14 -16.17 8.43 7.46
CA ALA A 14 -16.18 7.25 8.31
C ALA A 14 -17.01 6.13 7.66
N LEU A 15 -16.36 5.03 7.28
CA LEU A 15 -17.02 3.86 6.68
C LEU A 15 -17.28 2.79 7.75
N VAL A 16 -18.45 2.86 8.39
CA VAL A 16 -18.85 1.86 9.39
C VAL A 16 -19.38 0.61 8.68
N LEU A 17 -18.64 -0.49 8.81
CA LEU A 17 -19.01 -1.80 8.28
C LEU A 17 -20.30 -2.34 8.91
N LYS A 18 -21.10 -3.09 8.14
CA LYS A 18 -22.37 -3.66 8.63
C LYS A 18 -22.16 -4.61 9.80
N GLU A 19 -21.03 -5.30 9.78
CA GLU A 19 -20.57 -6.25 10.80
C GLU A 19 -20.35 -5.55 12.15
N TRP A 20 -20.04 -4.26 12.15
CA TRP A 20 -19.78 -3.48 13.37
C TRP A 20 -21.06 -2.91 14.01
N ARG A 21 -22.24 -3.18 13.43
CA ARG A 21 -23.53 -2.63 13.90
C ARG A 21 -23.77 -2.85 15.39
N ALA A 22 -23.51 -4.05 15.91
CA ALA A 22 -23.72 -4.34 17.33
C ALA A 22 -22.81 -3.48 18.23
N ARG A 23 -21.54 -3.36 17.83
CA ARG A 23 -20.53 -2.54 18.53
C ARG A 23 -20.89 -1.05 18.50
N TYR A 24 -21.39 -0.57 17.35
CA TYR A 24 -21.87 0.80 17.19
C TYR A 24 -23.06 1.12 18.10
N ILE A 25 -24.05 0.22 18.17
CA ILE A 25 -25.23 0.39 19.04
C ILE A 25 -24.80 0.40 20.51
N HIS A 26 -23.92 -0.51 20.91
CA HIS A 26 -23.38 -0.53 22.27
C HIS A 26 -22.63 0.77 22.61
N ALA A 27 -21.76 1.24 21.71
CA ALA A 27 -21.04 2.49 21.90
C ALA A 27 -21.98 3.71 22.02
N LEU A 28 -23.10 3.73 21.29
CA LEU A 28 -24.13 4.75 21.44
C LEU A 28 -24.84 4.68 22.80
N GLN A 29 -25.11 3.47 23.30
CA GLN A 29 -25.73 3.29 24.62
C GLN A 29 -24.81 3.78 25.74
N GLU A 30 -23.52 3.49 25.66
CA GLU A 30 -22.51 4.02 26.58
C GLU A 30 -22.37 5.54 26.46
N GLY A 31 -22.47 6.10 25.24
CA GLY A 31 -22.51 7.55 25.04
C GLY A 31 -23.68 8.22 25.77
N ASN A 32 -24.83 7.55 25.86
CA ASN A 32 -25.98 8.07 26.60
C ASN A 32 -25.76 8.10 28.12
N THR A 33 -24.87 7.25 28.65
CA THR A 33 -24.48 7.29 30.07
C THR A 33 -23.34 8.27 30.34
N GLY A 34 -22.85 8.96 29.30
CA GLY A 34 -21.79 9.97 29.36
C GLY A 34 -20.41 9.44 28.96
N ASN A 35 -20.29 8.16 28.62
CA ASN A 35 -19.04 7.54 28.18
C ASN A 35 -18.95 7.52 26.65
N TYR A 36 -18.31 8.53 26.07
CA TYR A 36 -18.17 8.67 24.62
C TYR A 36 -16.96 7.92 24.04
N ASP A 37 -16.04 7.44 24.88
CA ASP A 37 -14.79 6.79 24.43
C ASP A 37 -15.03 5.62 23.47
N PRO A 38 -16.01 4.71 23.70
CA PRO A 38 -16.26 3.61 22.78
C PRO A 38 -16.74 4.09 21.41
N LEU A 39 -17.47 5.21 21.36
CA LEU A 39 -18.00 5.77 20.12
C LEU A 39 -16.89 6.47 19.33
N ILE A 40 -16.04 7.24 20.01
CA ILE A 40 -14.89 7.92 19.42
C ILE A 40 -13.95 6.88 18.81
N ASN A 41 -13.54 5.87 19.58
CA ASN A 41 -12.66 4.80 19.10
C ASN A 41 -13.23 4.05 17.88
N LEU A 42 -14.54 3.86 17.82
CA LEU A 42 -15.17 3.19 16.69
C LEU A 42 -15.17 4.07 15.43
N ILE A 43 -15.40 5.38 15.59
CA ILE A 43 -15.31 6.33 14.48
C ILE A 43 -13.86 6.45 14.00
N ASP A 44 -12.89 6.54 14.91
CA ASP A 44 -11.46 6.60 14.59
C ASP A 44 -11.04 5.41 13.72
N GLN A 45 -11.38 4.19 14.14
CA GLN A 45 -11.11 2.98 13.35
C GLN A 45 -11.81 2.99 11.98
N ALA A 46 -13.01 3.55 11.89
CA ALA A 46 -13.75 3.62 10.63
C ALA A 46 -13.18 4.67 9.67
N VAL A 47 -12.56 5.74 10.18
CA VAL A 47 -11.86 6.76 9.41
C VAL A 47 -10.47 6.26 8.98
N GLU A 48 -9.77 5.56 9.85
CA GLU A 48 -8.48 4.91 9.53
C GLU A 48 -8.65 3.88 8.41
N ALA A 49 -9.63 2.97 8.54
CA ALA A 49 -9.91 1.97 7.52
C ALA A 49 -10.30 2.58 6.17
N SER A 50 -11.02 3.72 6.17
CA SER A 50 -11.36 4.40 4.91
C SER A 50 -10.15 5.11 4.31
N LEU A 51 -9.29 5.72 5.13
CA LEU A 51 -8.03 6.30 4.68
C LEU A 51 -7.13 5.25 4.03
N ASP A 52 -6.95 4.09 4.67
CA ASP A 52 -6.16 2.98 4.14
C ASP A 52 -6.69 2.54 2.78
N LEU A 53 -8.02 2.36 2.66
CA LEU A 53 -8.65 2.02 1.38
C LEU A 53 -8.38 3.07 0.29
N TYR A 54 -8.45 4.36 0.63
CA TYR A 54 -8.13 5.44 -0.32
C TYR A 54 -6.65 5.41 -0.72
N LEU A 55 -5.73 5.20 0.22
CA LEU A 55 -4.31 5.10 -0.05
C LEU A 55 -3.97 3.88 -0.91
N GLU A 56 -4.59 2.73 -0.65
CA GLU A 56 -4.46 1.53 -1.47
C GLU A 56 -4.95 1.77 -2.88
N ALA A 57 -6.12 2.41 -3.04
CA ALA A 57 -6.66 2.78 -4.35
C ALA A 57 -5.73 3.73 -5.09
N CYS A 58 -5.20 4.76 -4.42
CA CYS A 58 -4.23 5.68 -5.01
C CYS A 58 -2.90 5.01 -5.34
N ALA A 59 -2.42 4.06 -4.52
CA ALA A 59 -1.20 3.30 -4.78
C ALA A 59 -1.38 2.26 -5.90
N THR A 60 -2.60 1.90 -6.25
CA THR A 60 -2.91 1.04 -7.41
C THR A 60 -3.17 1.83 -8.68
N ILE A 61 -3.41 3.13 -8.60
CA ILE A 61 -3.29 4.00 -9.77
C ILE A 61 -1.78 4.04 -10.10
N PRO A 62 -1.33 3.49 -11.24
CA PRO A 62 0.06 3.67 -11.65
C PRO A 62 0.29 5.17 -11.77
N ALA A 63 1.12 5.71 -10.89
CA ALA A 63 1.56 7.09 -10.99
C ALA A 63 2.26 7.21 -12.34
N THR A 64 1.61 7.90 -13.28
CA THR A 64 2.08 8.15 -14.65
C THR A 64 2.02 6.90 -15.54
N GLU A 65 1.06 6.90 -16.46
CA GLU A 65 1.15 6.38 -17.83
C GLU A 65 2.03 5.12 -18.05
N GLU A 66 1.38 3.96 -18.23
CA GLU A 66 1.93 2.84 -19.02
C GLU A 66 3.26 2.20 -18.58
N GLU A 67 3.56 2.04 -17.29
CA GLU A 67 4.58 1.07 -16.91
C GLU A 67 4.00 -0.35 -16.91
N ASP A 68 3.98 -0.97 -18.09
CA ASP A 68 3.70 -2.39 -18.27
C ASP A 68 4.49 -3.20 -17.22
N THR A 69 3.76 -3.79 -16.27
CA THR A 69 4.36 -4.59 -15.22
C THR A 69 4.48 -6.03 -15.70
N PHE A 70 5.70 -6.57 -15.73
CA PHE A 70 5.97 -7.91 -16.23
C PHE A 70 6.43 -8.86 -15.13
N PRO A 71 6.21 -10.17 -15.28
CA PRO A 71 6.75 -11.16 -14.35
C PRO A 71 8.28 -11.13 -14.36
N LEU A 72 8.91 -11.21 -13.18
CA LEU A 72 10.38 -11.15 -13.04
C LEU A 72 11.14 -12.11 -13.96
N PRO A 73 10.70 -13.37 -14.21
CA PRO A 73 11.41 -14.25 -15.14
C PRO A 73 11.49 -13.71 -16.57
N GLN A 74 10.50 -12.95 -17.02
CA GLN A 74 10.51 -12.32 -18.33
C GLN A 74 11.52 -11.17 -18.36
N LEU A 75 11.46 -10.28 -17.36
CA LEU A 75 12.41 -9.17 -17.23
C LEU A 75 13.85 -9.67 -17.03
N ALA A 76 14.04 -10.77 -16.29
CA ALA A 76 15.34 -11.38 -16.11
C ALA A 76 15.98 -11.74 -17.47
N ARG A 77 15.22 -12.42 -18.35
CA ARG A 77 15.69 -12.75 -19.70
C ARG A 77 15.97 -11.51 -20.55
N GLU A 78 15.10 -10.51 -20.46
CA GLU A 78 15.24 -9.26 -21.22
C GLU A 78 16.50 -8.49 -20.83
N PHE A 79 16.80 -8.41 -19.53
CA PHE A 79 17.97 -7.69 -18.99
C PHE A 79 19.21 -8.57 -18.82
N GLY A 80 19.18 -9.83 -19.26
CA GLY A 80 20.32 -10.76 -19.19
C GLY A 80 20.67 -11.25 -17.79
N TYR A 81 19.71 -11.27 -16.86
CA TYR A 81 19.85 -11.81 -15.52
C TYR A 81 19.25 -13.20 -15.37
N GLU A 82 19.77 -13.96 -14.42
CA GLU A 82 19.10 -15.15 -13.91
C GLU A 82 17.84 -14.76 -13.12
N PRO A 83 16.68 -15.41 -13.36
CA PRO A 83 15.41 -15.11 -12.66
C PRO A 83 15.53 -15.14 -11.13
N GLU A 84 16.40 -15.98 -10.61
CA GLU A 84 16.63 -16.13 -9.17
C GLU A 84 17.32 -14.91 -8.55
N VAL A 85 18.18 -14.23 -9.29
CA VAL A 85 18.88 -13.00 -8.83
C VAL A 85 17.88 -11.86 -8.64
N LEU A 86 16.97 -11.66 -9.58
CA LEU A 86 15.93 -10.64 -9.43
C LEU A 86 14.90 -11.02 -8.35
N SER A 87 14.58 -12.31 -8.22
CA SER A 87 13.69 -12.80 -7.16
C SER A 87 14.28 -12.60 -5.76
N TRP A 88 15.59 -12.81 -5.61
CA TRP A 88 16.32 -12.49 -4.39
C TRP A 88 16.25 -10.99 -4.11
N ALA A 89 16.56 -10.13 -5.10
CA ALA A 89 16.54 -8.68 -4.92
C ALA A 89 15.15 -8.15 -4.50
N ALA A 90 14.06 -8.70 -5.05
CA ALA A 90 12.70 -8.37 -4.66
C ALA A 90 12.40 -8.74 -3.19
N ARG A 91 12.82 -9.94 -2.74
CA ARG A 91 12.58 -10.40 -1.35
C ARG A 91 13.30 -9.55 -0.31
N TYR A 92 14.47 -9.01 -0.63
CA TYR A 92 15.25 -8.15 0.25
C TYR A 92 14.97 -6.65 0.07
N GLY A 93 13.95 -6.28 -0.72
CA GLY A 93 13.55 -4.88 -0.92
C GLY A 93 14.56 -4.04 -1.72
N ARG A 94 15.50 -4.67 -2.44
CA ARG A 94 16.48 -3.98 -3.29
C ARG A 94 15.94 -3.65 -4.68
N LEU A 95 14.85 -4.31 -5.08
CA LEU A 95 14.12 -4.09 -6.30
C LEU A 95 12.68 -3.75 -5.94
N GLU A 96 12.16 -2.67 -6.51
CA GLU A 96 10.74 -2.28 -6.39
C GLU A 96 9.89 -3.28 -7.18
N ALA A 97 9.39 -4.30 -6.49
CA ALA A 97 8.58 -5.38 -7.07
C ALA A 97 7.32 -5.61 -6.21
N ARG A 98 6.19 -5.87 -6.86
CA ARG A 98 4.93 -6.25 -6.23
C ARG A 98 4.74 -7.76 -6.34
N LYS A 99 4.35 -8.40 -5.24
CA LYS A 99 4.00 -9.82 -5.24
C LYS A 99 2.51 -9.95 -5.56
N GLN A 100 2.19 -10.55 -6.69
CA GLN A 100 0.82 -10.87 -7.08
C GLN A 100 0.71 -12.39 -7.23
N ASP A 101 -0.14 -12.99 -6.40
CA ASP A 101 -0.29 -14.44 -6.25
C ASP A 101 1.04 -15.17 -5.94
N ARG A 102 1.55 -15.92 -6.92
CA ARG A 102 2.77 -16.75 -6.84
C ARG A 102 3.98 -16.12 -7.54
N HIS A 103 3.78 -15.02 -8.27
CA HIS A 103 4.83 -14.41 -9.07
C HIS A 103 5.13 -13.00 -8.58
N TRP A 104 6.40 -12.62 -8.72
CA TRP A 104 6.82 -11.25 -8.51
C TRP A 104 6.73 -10.50 -9.82
N PHE A 105 6.24 -9.28 -9.73
CA PHE A 105 5.99 -8.38 -10.83
C PHE A 105 6.79 -7.10 -10.59
N ALA A 106 7.48 -6.62 -11.62
CA ALA A 106 8.23 -5.39 -11.58
C ALA A 106 8.08 -4.65 -12.91
N THR A 107 8.47 -3.38 -12.93
CA THR A 107 8.51 -2.60 -14.17
C THR A 107 9.93 -2.60 -14.75
N ARG A 108 10.06 -2.32 -16.05
CA ARG A 108 11.39 -2.17 -16.69
C ARG A 108 12.21 -1.07 -16.01
N ALA A 109 11.55 0.04 -15.62
CA ALA A 109 12.18 1.14 -14.90
C ALA A 109 12.75 0.71 -13.54
N ALA A 110 12.01 -0.10 -12.78
CA ALA A 110 12.48 -0.64 -11.51
C ALA A 110 13.75 -1.51 -11.67
N VAL A 111 13.80 -2.36 -12.71
CA VAL A 111 14.99 -3.18 -12.99
C VAL A 111 16.17 -2.31 -13.43
N ALA A 112 15.95 -1.32 -14.32
CA ALA A 112 16.99 -0.39 -14.74
C ALA A 112 17.56 0.43 -13.57
N LYS A 113 16.71 0.89 -12.64
CA LYS A 113 17.12 1.56 -11.40
C LYS A 113 17.99 0.65 -10.52
N TYR A 114 17.64 -0.63 -10.41
CA TYR A 114 18.44 -1.63 -9.70
C TYR A 114 19.81 -1.88 -10.37
N GLN A 115 19.87 -1.92 -11.71
CA GLN A 115 21.15 -2.02 -12.43
C GLN A 115 22.06 -0.83 -12.12
N HIS A 116 21.49 0.38 -12.14
CA HIS A 116 22.25 1.61 -11.89
C HIS A 116 22.78 1.65 -10.45
N SER A 117 21.93 1.37 -9.45
CA SER A 117 22.36 1.34 -8.04
C SER A 117 23.46 0.31 -7.81
N ARG A 118 23.34 -0.88 -8.39
CA ARG A 118 24.38 -1.93 -8.30
C ARG A 118 25.70 -1.51 -8.94
N HIS A 119 25.69 -0.77 -10.05
CA HIS A 119 26.92 -0.28 -10.68
C HIS A 119 27.60 0.80 -9.83
N VAL A 120 26.84 1.67 -9.17
CA VAL A 120 27.38 2.71 -8.27
C VAL A 120 28.09 2.10 -7.06
N PHE A 121 27.55 1.03 -6.48
CA PHE A 121 28.22 0.32 -5.37
C PHE A 121 29.47 -0.47 -5.82
N GLY A 122 29.55 -0.90 -7.08
CA GLY A 122 30.74 -1.57 -7.63
C GLY A 122 31.94 -0.64 -7.81
N THR A 123 31.70 0.62 -8.19
CA THR A 123 32.77 1.60 -8.43
C THR A 123 33.38 2.18 -7.13
N LEU A 124 32.65 2.11 -6.01
CA LEU A 124 33.12 2.58 -4.69
C LEU A 124 34.05 1.57 -3.97
N CYS A 125 34.18 0.35 -4.47
CA CYS A 125 34.98 -0.71 -3.82
C CYS A 125 36.40 -0.87 -4.41
N CYS A 126 36.79 -0.04 -5.39
CA CYS A 126 38.13 -0.07 -6.01
C CYS A 126 38.93 1.23 -5.81
N ARG A 127 38.76 1.93 -4.68
CA ARG A 127 39.67 3.02 -4.32
C ARG A 127 40.10 2.98 -2.87
#